data_AF-A0A2D0JJI4-F1
#
_entry.id   AF-A0A2D0JJI4-F1
#
_cell.length_a   1.000
_cell.length_b   1.000
_cell.length_c   1.000
_cell.angle_alpha   90.00
_cell.angle_beta   90.00
_cell.angle_gamma   90.00
#
_symmetry.space_group_name_H-M   'P 1'
#
loop_
_entity.id
_entity.type
_entity.pdbx_description
1 polymer ?
#
loop_
_entity_poly.entity_id
_entity_poly.type
_entity_poly.pdbx_seq_one_letter_code
_entity_poly.pdbx_strand_id
1 'polypeptide(L)'
;MGSRRKSIPVDSLLQLRQRLDRLPPKSPERATQIAAIAQLYSVSVTTVYRALHFALKPRSVHRCDHGIPRVLPQPELEHYCELIAALKLRTTNKSGRHLSTERTIQLLEEYGVQTEQGVVPMFREQPKPWLLELQEEMEKRMERERAYSARFREKIEKVWNECLPFSSHVTEPMRLYFKNRELLFKVDEVEKSDSLRFNPAMSYYDEDGNEVGKFPTIVCAIRDIEGNLVTLHRIYLTQNGKKAKVGNAKKMVPIPEGLDVNGAAIRLGEPTEGILGVAEGLETALSAYRVTQIPVWSTVNATLMESFEVPEGVHTVLIWADKDKSVTGEKSANMLKAKLEKRGTRVYVLLPKLPIPPRAKGIDWNDVLMSQGSLGFPNARYLRDFIARRRAEYDRH
;
A
#
# COMPACT_ATOMS: atom_id res chain seq x y z
N MET A 1 -21.95 28.44 64.69
CA MET A 1 -21.97 27.17 63.94
C MET A 1 -22.15 27.49 62.46
N GLY A 2 -21.08 27.42 61.67
CA GLY A 2 -21.11 27.81 60.26
C GLY A 2 -21.93 26.83 59.42
N SER A 3 -22.95 27.34 58.72
CA SER A 3 -23.78 26.61 57.76
C SER A 3 -22.89 26.03 56.65
N ARG A 4 -22.46 24.77 56.79
CA ARG A 4 -21.84 24.01 55.70
C ARG A 4 -22.88 23.93 54.57
N ARG A 5 -22.60 24.57 53.43
CA ARG A 5 -23.40 24.43 52.21
C ARG A 5 -23.63 22.94 51.96
N LYS A 6 -24.90 22.53 51.86
CA LYS A 6 -25.29 21.16 51.49
C LYS A 6 -24.82 20.89 50.07
N SER A 7 -23.66 20.24 49.93
CA SER A 7 -23.05 19.88 48.64
C SER A 7 -23.15 18.37 48.41
N ILE A 8 -23.59 17.97 47.22
CA ILE A 8 -23.59 16.56 46.82
C ILE A 8 -22.14 16.13 46.58
N PRO A 9 -21.64 15.04 47.21
CA PRO A 9 -20.29 14.53 46.94
C PRO A 9 -20.10 14.15 45.47
N VAL A 10 -18.87 14.30 44.97
CA VAL A 10 -18.53 14.04 43.56
C VAL A 10 -18.80 12.57 43.20
N ASP A 11 -18.45 11.63 44.07
CA ASP A 11 -18.68 10.19 43.84
C ASP A 11 -20.17 9.86 43.70
N SER A 12 -21.02 10.53 44.48
CA SER A 12 -22.47 10.35 44.42
C SER A 12 -23.06 10.89 43.11
N LEU A 13 -22.49 11.99 42.57
CA LEU A 13 -22.85 12.51 41.24
C LEU A 13 -22.39 11.58 40.12
N LEU A 14 -21.19 10.99 40.23
CA LEU A 14 -20.66 10.02 39.26
C LEU A 14 -21.52 8.75 39.21
N GLN A 15 -21.87 8.20 40.38
CA GLN A 15 -22.74 7.03 40.46
C GLN A 15 -24.16 7.31 39.96
N LEU A 16 -24.72 8.49 40.24
CA LEU A 16 -26.02 8.88 39.68
C LEU A 16 -25.92 8.98 38.15
N ARG A 17 -24.85 9.57 37.62
CA ARG A 17 -24.64 9.71 36.17
C ARG A 17 -24.55 8.35 35.48
N GLN A 18 -23.77 7.42 36.01
CA GLN A 18 -23.66 6.06 35.45
C GLN A 18 -25.00 5.34 35.41
N ARG A 19 -25.84 5.51 36.43
CA ARG A 19 -27.19 4.93 36.45
C ARG A 19 -28.10 5.60 35.43
N LEU A 20 -28.03 6.93 35.29
CA LEU A 20 -28.80 7.67 34.29
C LEU A 20 -28.36 7.35 32.86
N ASP A 21 -27.07 7.18 32.58
CA ASP A 21 -26.57 6.88 31.22
C ASP A 21 -27.03 5.50 30.71
N ARG A 22 -27.42 4.58 31.60
CA ARG A 22 -28.01 3.28 31.26
C ARG A 22 -29.52 3.34 30.95
N LEU A 23 -30.15 4.50 31.12
CA LEU A 23 -31.60 4.68 30.93
C LEU A 23 -31.87 5.55 29.69
N PRO A 24 -32.91 5.23 28.88
CA PRO A 24 -33.33 6.07 27.76
C PRO A 24 -33.59 7.52 28.19
N PRO A 25 -33.25 8.54 27.36
CA PRO A 25 -33.33 9.95 27.76
C PRO A 25 -34.70 10.42 28.28
N LYS A 26 -35.79 9.78 27.83
CA LYS A 26 -37.17 10.09 28.23
C LYS A 26 -37.77 9.11 29.26
N SER A 27 -36.95 8.24 29.87
CA SER A 27 -37.47 7.30 30.88
C SER A 27 -37.94 8.05 32.15
N PRO A 28 -39.15 7.77 32.66
CA PRO A 28 -39.64 8.34 33.92
C PRO A 28 -38.77 7.96 35.13
N GLU A 29 -38.05 6.82 35.05
CA GLU A 29 -37.14 6.36 36.10
C GLU A 29 -35.98 7.33 36.35
N ARG A 30 -35.60 8.13 35.33
CA ARG A 30 -34.59 9.18 35.47
C ARG A 30 -35.03 10.25 36.46
N ALA A 31 -36.30 10.67 36.39
CA ALA A 31 -36.85 11.66 37.32
C ALA A 31 -36.90 11.11 38.75
N THR A 32 -37.28 9.84 38.91
CA THR A 32 -37.32 9.15 40.21
C THR A 32 -35.93 9.07 40.86
N GLN A 33 -34.89 8.71 40.10
CA GLN A 33 -33.52 8.63 40.64
C GLN A 33 -32.96 10.00 41.02
N ILE A 34 -33.30 11.04 40.26
CA ILE A 34 -32.88 12.42 40.58
C ILE A 34 -33.62 12.92 41.83
N ALA A 35 -34.92 12.62 41.97
CA ALA A 35 -35.69 12.95 43.17
C ALA A 35 -35.15 12.24 44.41
N ALA A 36 -34.76 10.96 44.29
CA ALA A 36 -34.16 10.20 45.39
C ALA A 36 -32.83 10.82 45.87
N ILE A 37 -31.97 11.29 44.96
CA ILE A 37 -30.72 11.98 45.31
C ILE A 37 -31.00 13.37 45.91
N ALA A 38 -32.00 14.09 45.41
CA ALA A 38 -32.42 15.37 45.96
C ALA A 38 -32.86 15.21 47.43
N GLN A 39 -33.65 14.18 47.73
CA GLN A 39 -34.09 13.84 49.08
C GLN A 39 -32.91 13.44 49.98
N LEU A 40 -32.04 12.55 49.50
CA LEU A 40 -30.89 12.03 50.26
C LEU A 40 -29.97 13.15 50.77
N TYR A 41 -29.69 14.15 49.93
CA TYR A 41 -28.80 15.27 50.29
C TYR A 41 -29.55 16.52 50.76
N SER A 42 -30.88 16.44 50.90
CA SER A 42 -31.74 17.57 51.29
C SER A 42 -31.49 18.84 50.44
N VAL A 43 -31.44 18.65 49.12
CA VAL A 43 -31.28 19.70 48.10
C VAL A 43 -32.45 19.67 47.12
N SER A 44 -32.66 20.72 46.34
CA SER A 44 -33.71 20.69 45.32
C SER A 44 -33.28 19.80 44.13
N VAL A 45 -34.26 19.26 43.42
CA VAL A 45 -34.07 18.54 42.15
C VAL A 45 -33.27 19.39 41.15
N THR A 46 -33.53 20.70 41.09
CA THR A 46 -32.78 21.65 40.26
C THR A 46 -31.30 21.76 40.65
N THR A 47 -30.96 21.67 41.94
CA THR A 47 -29.56 21.62 42.40
C THR A 47 -28.86 20.35 41.94
N VAL A 48 -29.54 19.20 41.92
CA VAL A 48 -28.98 17.93 41.41
C VAL A 48 -28.69 18.02 39.91
N TYR A 49 -29.64 18.53 39.12
CA TYR A 49 -29.43 18.76 37.68
C TYR A 49 -28.25 19.70 37.42
N ARG A 50 -28.16 20.80 38.19
CA ARG A 50 -27.07 21.76 38.09
C ARG A 50 -25.73 21.10 38.42
N ALA A 51 -25.66 20.34 39.50
CA ALA A 51 -24.45 19.64 39.91
C ALA A 51 -23.98 18.60 38.87
N LEU A 52 -24.91 17.81 38.30
CA LEU A 52 -24.60 16.86 37.21
C LEU A 52 -24.06 17.55 35.96
N HIS A 53 -24.57 18.74 35.62
CA HIS A 53 -24.12 19.48 34.45
C HIS A 53 -22.73 20.12 34.65
N PHE A 54 -22.38 20.55 35.87
CA PHE A 54 -21.10 21.19 36.15
C PHE A 54 -19.97 20.22 36.55
N ALA A 55 -20.28 19.01 37.04
CA ALA A 55 -19.28 18.07 37.54
C ALA A 55 -18.23 17.63 36.51
N LEU A 56 -18.53 17.73 35.20
CA LEU A 56 -17.63 17.30 34.11
C LEU A 56 -17.35 18.40 33.08
N LYS A 57 -17.84 19.64 33.28
CA LYS A 57 -17.39 20.74 32.43
C LYS A 57 -15.96 21.07 32.81
N PRO A 58 -14.97 20.95 31.90
CA PRO A 58 -13.64 21.48 32.17
C PRO A 58 -13.82 22.97 32.49
N ARG A 59 -13.30 23.41 33.64
CA ARG A 59 -13.29 24.84 33.97
C ARG A 59 -12.52 25.52 32.83
N SER A 60 -13.14 26.48 32.16
CA SER A 60 -12.44 27.33 31.21
C SER A 60 -11.40 28.11 31.99
N VAL A 61 -10.16 27.62 31.99
CA VAL A 61 -9.01 28.45 32.31
C VAL A 61 -8.88 29.39 31.12
N HIS A 62 -9.33 30.64 31.25
CA HIS A 62 -8.91 31.67 30.31
C HIS A 62 -7.39 31.62 30.27
N ARG A 63 -6.81 31.49 29.08
CA ARG A 63 -5.35 31.47 28.93
C ARG A 63 -4.78 32.73 29.59
N CYS A 64 -3.61 32.62 30.21
CA CYS A 64 -2.96 33.71 30.95
C CYS A 64 -2.76 35.00 30.14
N ASP A 65 -2.78 34.90 28.81
CA ASP A 65 -2.61 35.96 27.83
C ASP A 65 -3.93 36.40 27.18
N HIS A 66 -5.08 36.15 27.81
CA HIS A 66 -6.36 36.59 27.26
C HIS A 66 -6.39 38.11 27.08
N GLY A 67 -6.52 38.57 25.83
CA GLY A 67 -6.47 39.99 25.47
C GLY A 67 -5.08 40.52 25.13
N ILE A 68 -4.04 39.70 25.21
CA ILE A 68 -2.66 40.06 24.86
C ILE A 68 -2.27 39.36 23.55
N PRO A 69 -2.09 40.12 22.46
CA PRO A 69 -1.61 39.56 21.20
C PRO A 69 -0.22 38.93 21.34
N ARG A 70 -0.01 37.74 20.77
CA ARG A 70 1.27 36.99 20.88
C ARG A 70 2.27 37.29 19.77
N VAL A 71 1.78 37.73 18.62
CA VAL A 71 2.53 37.81 17.35
C VAL A 71 2.65 39.27 16.88
N LEU A 72 1.57 40.04 16.98
CA LEU A 72 1.53 41.45 16.57
C LEU A 72 1.42 42.35 17.80
N PRO A 73 2.07 43.53 17.83
CA PRO A 73 1.76 44.58 18.80
C PRO A 73 0.26 44.92 18.85
N GLN A 74 -0.25 45.23 20.03
CA GLN A 74 -1.69 45.51 20.23
C GLN A 74 -2.26 46.62 19.32
N PRO A 75 -1.60 47.77 19.14
CA PRO A 75 -2.09 48.82 18.24
C PRO A 75 -2.20 48.36 16.78
N GLU A 76 -1.31 47.46 16.37
CA GLU A 76 -1.29 46.92 15.01
C GLU A 76 -2.44 45.92 14.79
N LEU A 77 -2.71 45.05 15.77
CA LEU A 77 -3.86 44.15 15.74
C LEU A 77 -5.19 44.92 15.69
N GLU A 78 -5.31 45.99 16.49
CA GLU A 78 -6.49 46.85 16.53
C GLU A 78 -6.72 47.50 15.16
N HIS A 79 -5.66 48.03 14.53
CA HIS A 79 -5.73 48.58 13.18
C HIS A 79 -6.16 47.53 12.14
N TYR A 80 -5.68 46.29 12.23
CA TYR A 80 -6.14 45.20 11.36
C TYR A 80 -7.62 44.86 11.57
N CYS A 81 -8.09 44.83 12.82
CA CYS A 81 -9.50 44.63 13.12
C CYS A 81 -10.37 45.74 12.53
N GLU A 82 -9.90 46.99 12.57
CA GLU A 82 -10.56 48.13 11.93
C GLU A 82 -10.64 47.96 10.40
N LEU A 83 -9.55 47.55 9.75
CA LEU A 83 -9.53 47.30 8.30
C LEU A 83 -10.50 46.19 7.91
N ILE A 84 -10.52 45.08 8.65
CA ILE A 84 -11.46 43.96 8.42
C ILE A 84 -12.91 44.45 8.60
N ALA A 85 -13.19 45.25 9.63
CA ALA A 85 -14.51 45.82 9.85
C ALA A 85 -14.92 46.75 8.71
N ALA A 86 -14.01 47.63 8.25
CA ALA A 86 -14.25 48.56 7.16
C ALA A 86 -14.52 47.82 5.83
N LEU A 87 -13.74 46.79 5.51
CA LEU A 87 -13.95 45.97 4.30
C LEU A 87 -15.30 45.25 4.32
N LYS A 88 -15.69 44.72 5.47
CA LYS A 88 -17.00 44.07 5.63
C LYS A 88 -18.12 45.09 5.44
N LEU A 89 -18.04 46.25 6.08
CA LEU A 89 -19.05 47.31 5.94
C LEU A 89 -19.16 47.85 4.51
N ARG A 90 -18.02 48.01 3.82
CA ARG A 90 -17.98 48.52 2.44
C ARG A 90 -18.40 47.52 1.38
N THR A 91 -18.50 46.23 1.71
CA THR A 91 -18.93 45.18 0.78
C THR A 91 -20.34 44.74 1.11
N THR A 92 -21.25 44.84 0.14
CA THR A 92 -22.61 44.30 0.24
C THR A 92 -22.99 43.64 -1.07
N ASN A 93 -23.61 42.46 -1.00
CA ASN A 93 -24.23 41.85 -2.17
C ASN A 93 -25.63 42.44 -2.44
N LYS A 94 -26.26 42.07 -3.56
CA LYS A 94 -27.63 42.50 -3.92
C LYS A 94 -28.71 42.12 -2.88
N SER A 95 -28.38 41.26 -1.93
CA SER A 95 -29.25 40.83 -0.83
C SER A 95 -28.88 41.49 0.51
N GLY A 96 -28.03 42.52 0.50
CA GLY A 96 -27.62 43.28 1.69
C GLY A 96 -26.66 42.54 2.64
N ARG A 97 -26.05 41.42 2.21
CA ARG A 97 -25.10 40.67 3.05
C ARG A 97 -23.67 41.13 2.82
N HIS A 98 -22.93 41.29 3.91
CA HIS A 98 -21.51 41.64 3.93
C HIS A 98 -20.60 40.42 3.74
N LEU A 99 -19.33 40.66 3.40
CA LEU A 99 -18.32 39.59 3.41
C LEU A 99 -18.19 38.96 4.81
N SER A 100 -17.94 37.65 4.85
CA SER A 100 -17.58 36.95 6.09
C SER A 100 -16.19 37.36 6.57
N THR A 101 -15.93 37.30 7.87
CA THR A 101 -14.60 37.60 8.45
C THR A 101 -13.49 36.77 7.80
N GLU A 102 -13.72 35.48 7.59
CA GLU A 102 -12.78 34.55 6.94
C GLU A 102 -12.43 35.00 5.51
N ARG A 103 -13.44 35.26 4.68
CA ARG A 103 -13.21 35.76 3.31
C ARG A 103 -12.54 37.14 3.27
N THR A 104 -12.82 38.02 4.22
CA THR A 104 -12.16 39.33 4.32
C THR A 104 -10.68 39.19 4.68
N ILE A 105 -10.35 38.30 5.62
CA ILE A 105 -8.96 37.97 5.96
C ILE A 105 -8.24 37.40 4.74
N GLN A 106 -8.84 36.44 4.04
CA GLN A 106 -8.25 35.85 2.84
C GLN A 106 -7.95 36.90 1.74
N LEU A 107 -8.89 37.80 1.47
CA LEU A 107 -8.68 38.86 0.47
C LEU A 107 -7.59 39.85 0.89
N LEU A 108 -7.51 40.17 2.18
CA LEU A 108 -6.47 41.02 2.75
C LEU A 108 -5.08 40.34 2.68
N GLU A 109 -5.01 39.03 2.86
CA GLU A 109 -3.79 38.22 2.73
C GLU A 109 -3.32 38.05 1.28
N GLU A 110 -4.26 37.83 0.35
CA GLU A 110 -3.95 37.55 -1.05
C GLU A 110 -3.61 38.82 -1.84
N TYR A 111 -4.28 39.94 -1.56
CA TYR A 111 -4.21 41.14 -2.38
C TYR A 111 -3.80 42.41 -1.63
N GLY A 112 -3.83 42.40 -0.30
CA GLY A 112 -3.65 43.61 0.51
C GLY A 112 -4.81 44.60 0.36
N VAL A 113 -4.73 45.73 1.07
CA VAL A 113 -5.70 46.84 0.95
C VAL A 113 -4.98 48.17 0.85
N GLN A 114 -5.43 48.99 -0.09
CA GLN A 114 -4.93 50.36 -0.27
C GLN A 114 -5.69 51.31 0.66
N THR A 115 -4.94 52.00 1.52
CA THR A 115 -5.43 53.05 2.42
C THR A 115 -4.82 54.39 2.04
N GLU A 116 -5.32 55.50 2.60
CA GLU A 116 -4.74 56.84 2.40
C GLU A 116 -3.29 56.96 2.89
N GLN A 117 -2.86 56.06 3.79
CA GLN A 117 -1.52 56.01 4.36
C GLN A 117 -0.59 55.04 3.61
N GLY A 118 -1.07 54.34 2.58
CA GLY A 118 -0.33 53.36 1.78
C GLY A 118 -1.04 52.02 1.64
N VAL A 119 -0.41 51.08 0.91
CA VAL A 119 -0.87 49.68 0.84
C VAL A 119 -0.47 48.98 2.13
N VAL A 120 -1.42 48.34 2.81
CA VAL A 120 -1.17 47.48 3.97
C VAL A 120 -1.10 46.03 3.48
N PRO A 121 0.09 45.46 3.20
CA PRO A 121 0.23 44.03 2.98
C PRO A 121 0.22 43.30 4.33
N MET A 122 -0.47 42.16 4.43
CA MET A 122 -0.40 41.33 5.63
C MET A 122 0.95 40.61 5.71
N PHE A 123 1.49 40.48 6.93
CA PHE A 123 2.67 39.69 7.25
C PHE A 123 2.48 38.22 6.85
N ARG A 124 2.97 37.83 5.66
CA ARG A 124 3.49 36.48 5.50
C ARG A 124 4.78 36.44 6.30
N GLU A 125 4.80 35.75 7.45
CA GLU A 125 6.07 35.28 8.01
C GLU A 125 6.81 34.59 6.86
N GLN A 126 7.94 35.16 6.44
CA GLN A 126 8.75 34.51 5.43
C GLN A 126 9.16 33.15 6.01
N PRO A 127 9.04 32.05 5.23
CA PRO A 127 9.48 30.74 5.70
C PRO A 127 10.92 30.88 6.19
N LYS A 128 11.20 30.36 7.40
CA LYS A 128 12.50 30.51 8.05
C LYS A 128 13.60 30.07 7.06
N PRO A 129 14.76 30.75 6.99
CA PRO A 129 15.79 30.43 6.00
C PRO A 129 16.17 28.94 5.95
N TRP A 130 16.26 28.27 7.12
CA TRP A 130 16.55 26.84 7.19
C TRP A 130 15.46 25.94 6.57
N LEU A 131 14.19 26.36 6.52
CA LEU A 131 13.10 25.63 5.86
C LEU A 131 13.23 25.72 4.34
N LEU A 132 13.64 26.88 3.82
CA LEU A 132 13.93 27.07 2.41
C LEU A 132 15.16 26.26 1.99
N GLU A 133 16.24 26.30 2.80
CA GLU A 133 17.43 25.47 2.59
C GLU A 133 17.09 23.97 2.59
N LEU A 134 16.25 23.51 3.54
CA LEU A 134 15.79 22.13 3.60
C LEU A 134 14.92 21.76 2.39
N GLN A 135 14.03 22.64 1.95
CA GLN A 135 13.22 22.43 0.74
C GLN A 135 14.10 22.31 -0.50
N GLU A 136 15.07 23.20 -0.69
CA GLU A 136 16.03 23.13 -1.79
C GLU A 136 16.88 21.85 -1.73
N GLU A 137 17.32 21.43 -0.53
CA GLU A 137 18.09 20.20 -0.36
C GLU A 137 17.25 18.97 -0.71
N MET A 138 15.98 18.94 -0.27
CA MET A 138 15.02 17.90 -0.64
C MET A 138 14.75 17.89 -2.15
N GLU A 139 14.58 19.04 -2.79
CA GLU A 139 14.39 19.15 -4.24
C GLU A 139 15.62 18.68 -5.01
N LYS A 140 16.82 19.15 -4.65
CA LYS A 140 18.09 18.69 -5.24
C LYS A 140 18.29 17.19 -5.06
N ARG A 141 17.91 16.63 -3.89
CA ARG A 141 17.93 15.19 -3.64
C ARG A 141 16.95 14.46 -4.56
N MET A 142 15.71 14.92 -4.65
CA MET A 142 14.69 14.35 -5.53
C MET A 142 15.10 14.40 -7.01
N GLU A 143 15.70 15.51 -7.46
CA GLU A 143 16.21 15.63 -8.83
C GLU A 143 17.34 14.65 -9.11
N ARG A 144 18.29 14.50 -8.19
CA ARG A 144 19.37 13.51 -8.29
C ARG A 144 18.82 12.08 -8.35
N GLU A 145 17.87 11.75 -7.47
CA GLU A 145 17.20 10.44 -7.45
C GLU A 145 16.42 10.18 -8.74
N ARG A 146 15.71 11.19 -9.30
CA ARG A 146 15.01 11.09 -10.59
C ARG A 146 15.99 10.88 -11.74
N ALA A 147 17.06 11.67 -11.83
CA ALA A 147 18.06 11.56 -12.89
C ALA A 147 18.80 10.21 -12.82
N TYR A 148 19.15 9.74 -11.62
CA TYR A 148 19.73 8.42 -11.41
C TYR A 148 18.76 7.31 -11.85
N SER A 149 17.49 7.40 -11.43
CA SER A 149 16.44 6.44 -11.81
C SER A 149 16.19 6.40 -13.32
N ALA A 150 16.28 7.54 -14.02
CA ALA A 150 16.14 7.61 -15.46
C ALA A 150 17.30 6.90 -16.19
N ARG A 151 18.55 7.19 -15.80
CA ARG A 151 19.73 6.49 -16.35
C ARG A 151 19.72 4.99 -16.07
N PHE A 152 19.24 4.61 -14.87
CA PHE A 152 19.09 3.21 -14.51
C PHE A 152 18.07 2.50 -15.42
N ARG A 153 16.90 3.12 -15.63
CA ARG A 153 15.87 2.61 -16.54
C ARG A 153 16.39 2.47 -17.97
N GLU A 154 17.10 3.48 -18.48
CA GLU A 154 17.71 3.44 -19.82
C GLU A 154 18.68 2.25 -19.96
N LYS A 155 19.49 1.97 -18.93
CA LYS A 155 20.39 0.80 -18.93
C LYS A 155 19.62 -0.52 -18.94
N ILE A 156 18.55 -0.63 -18.15
CA ILE A 156 17.68 -1.82 -18.11
C ILE A 156 17.00 -2.04 -19.46
N GLU A 157 16.42 -0.99 -20.05
CA GLU A 157 15.77 -1.03 -21.36
C GLU A 157 16.75 -1.39 -22.45
N LYS A 158 17.97 -0.85 -22.41
CA LYS A 158 19.03 -1.23 -23.36
C LYS A 158 19.32 -2.72 -23.30
N VAL A 159 19.54 -3.28 -22.10
CA VAL A 159 19.76 -4.71 -21.94
C VAL A 159 18.56 -5.52 -22.43
N TRP A 160 17.33 -5.08 -22.14
CA TRP A 160 16.11 -5.75 -22.59
C TRP A 160 15.97 -5.77 -24.11
N ASN A 161 16.27 -4.65 -24.77
CA ASN A 161 16.20 -4.49 -26.22
C ASN A 161 17.28 -5.27 -26.97
N GLU A 162 18.44 -5.50 -26.35
CA GLU A 162 19.48 -6.38 -26.87
C GLU A 162 19.11 -7.87 -26.76
N CYS A 163 18.10 -8.23 -25.97
CA CYS A 163 17.65 -9.60 -25.82
C CYS A 163 16.70 -10.02 -26.95
N LEU A 164 16.80 -11.29 -27.33
CA LEU A 164 16.06 -11.90 -28.44
C LEU A 164 14.78 -12.57 -27.94
N PRO A 165 13.70 -12.57 -28.73
CA PRO A 165 12.48 -13.30 -28.39
C PRO A 165 12.73 -14.83 -28.43
N PHE A 166 11.85 -15.59 -27.77
CA PHE A 166 11.95 -17.04 -27.68
C PHE A 166 11.89 -17.74 -29.06
N SER A 167 11.15 -17.17 -29.99
CA SER A 167 10.98 -17.61 -31.38
C SER A 167 12.27 -17.56 -32.20
N SER A 168 13.29 -16.81 -31.77
CA SER A 168 14.58 -16.72 -32.46
C SER A 168 15.34 -18.06 -32.51
N HIS A 169 16.09 -18.30 -33.58
CA HIS A 169 16.79 -19.56 -33.86
C HIS A 169 18.00 -19.83 -32.95
N VAL A 170 18.61 -18.79 -32.36
CA VAL A 170 19.76 -18.92 -31.45
C VAL A 170 19.37 -19.23 -30.00
N THR A 171 18.09 -19.48 -29.72
CA THR A 171 17.55 -19.71 -28.37
C THR A 171 17.66 -21.17 -27.89
N GLU A 172 18.43 -22.01 -28.57
CA GLU A 172 18.54 -23.44 -28.26
C GLU A 172 18.86 -23.73 -26.78
N PRO A 173 19.80 -23.03 -26.10
CA PRO A 173 20.05 -23.26 -24.68
C PRO A 173 18.82 -23.01 -23.79
N MET A 174 18.02 -22.00 -24.12
CA MET A 174 16.77 -21.69 -23.41
C MET A 174 15.68 -22.74 -23.70
N ARG A 175 15.57 -23.21 -24.94
CA ARG A 175 14.63 -24.29 -25.31
C ARG A 175 14.99 -25.58 -24.58
N LEU A 176 16.26 -25.94 -24.55
CA LEU A 176 16.77 -27.07 -23.77
C LEU A 176 16.51 -26.89 -22.28
N TYR A 177 16.63 -25.66 -21.75
CA TYR A 177 16.34 -25.37 -20.34
C TYR A 177 14.91 -25.71 -19.94
N PHE A 178 13.95 -25.30 -20.76
CA PHE A 178 12.53 -25.59 -20.52
C PHE A 178 12.20 -27.05 -20.84
N LYS A 179 12.73 -27.61 -21.93
CA LYS A 179 12.51 -29.01 -22.31
C LYS A 179 13.00 -29.99 -21.24
N ASN A 180 14.20 -29.77 -20.70
CA ASN A 180 14.78 -30.60 -19.63
C ASN A 180 13.99 -30.55 -18.31
N ARG A 181 13.07 -29.58 -18.17
CA ARG A 181 12.20 -29.39 -17.00
C ARG A 181 10.73 -29.66 -17.31
N GLU A 182 10.44 -30.23 -18.48
CA GLU A 182 9.08 -30.43 -18.92
C GLU A 182 8.25 -29.13 -18.87
N LEU A 183 8.84 -28.00 -19.24
CA LEU A 183 8.11 -26.72 -19.32
C LEU A 183 7.65 -26.50 -20.75
N LEU A 184 6.56 -27.19 -21.11
CA LEU A 184 5.84 -27.00 -22.38
C LEU A 184 4.66 -26.04 -22.15
N PHE A 185 4.75 -24.83 -22.68
CA PHE A 185 3.72 -23.80 -22.55
C PHE A 185 3.40 -23.19 -23.92
N LYS A 186 2.29 -22.45 -23.99
CA LYS A 186 1.90 -21.71 -25.20
C LYS A 186 2.88 -20.56 -25.41
N VAL A 187 3.91 -20.81 -26.21
CA VAL A 187 4.96 -19.84 -26.51
C VAL A 187 4.36 -18.53 -27.00
N ASP A 188 3.42 -18.58 -27.93
CA ASP A 188 2.76 -17.40 -28.50
C ASP A 188 2.10 -16.52 -27.42
N GLU A 189 1.47 -17.13 -26.41
CA GLU A 189 0.81 -16.38 -25.32
C GLU A 189 1.83 -15.75 -24.36
N VAL A 190 2.96 -16.41 -24.12
CA VAL A 190 4.04 -15.88 -23.28
C VAL A 190 4.87 -14.83 -24.03
N GLU A 191 5.02 -14.95 -25.34
CA GLU A 191 5.68 -13.94 -26.16
C GLU A 191 4.82 -12.67 -26.28
N LYS A 192 3.49 -12.79 -26.35
CA LYS A 192 2.58 -11.62 -26.35
C LYS A 192 2.76 -10.72 -25.13
N SER A 193 3.08 -11.28 -23.96
CA SER A 193 3.30 -10.48 -22.74
C SER A 193 4.69 -9.85 -22.67
N ASP A 194 5.57 -10.09 -23.65
CA ASP A 194 6.94 -9.60 -23.75
C ASP A 194 7.66 -9.56 -22.39
N SER A 195 7.61 -10.71 -21.70
CA SER A 195 8.16 -10.86 -20.35
C SER A 195 9.28 -11.87 -20.27
N LEU A 196 9.60 -12.54 -21.38
CA LEU A 196 10.59 -13.62 -21.44
C LEU A 196 11.40 -13.53 -22.74
N ARG A 197 12.69 -13.23 -22.63
CA ARG A 197 13.65 -13.12 -23.73
C ARG A 197 14.96 -13.88 -23.43
N PHE A 198 15.89 -13.87 -24.38
CA PHE A 198 17.14 -14.58 -24.32
C PHE A 198 18.33 -13.72 -24.75
N ASN A 199 19.45 -13.84 -24.04
CA ASN A 199 20.73 -13.29 -24.46
C ASN A 199 21.76 -14.44 -24.66
N PRO A 200 22.38 -14.58 -25.84
CA PRO A 200 23.28 -15.71 -26.12
C PRO A 200 24.60 -15.67 -25.33
N ALA A 201 25.06 -14.49 -24.91
CA ALA A 201 26.38 -14.30 -24.30
C ALA A 201 26.41 -13.12 -23.32
N MET A 202 25.58 -13.17 -22.27
CA MET A 202 25.51 -12.13 -21.25
C MET A 202 26.65 -12.28 -20.25
N SER A 203 27.32 -11.17 -19.93
CA SER A 203 28.36 -11.14 -18.89
C SER A 203 27.78 -11.49 -17.51
N TYR A 204 28.52 -12.32 -16.78
CA TYR A 204 28.29 -12.66 -15.39
C TYR A 204 29.36 -12.02 -14.53
N TYR A 205 28.92 -11.33 -13.49
CA TYR A 205 29.78 -10.73 -12.48
C TYR A 205 29.57 -11.46 -11.15
N ASP A 206 30.66 -11.73 -10.43
CA ASP A 206 30.62 -12.29 -9.07
C ASP A 206 30.11 -11.26 -8.04
N GLU A 207 30.29 -11.53 -6.75
CA GLU A 207 29.88 -10.62 -5.67
C GLU A 207 30.85 -9.44 -5.50
N ASP A 208 32.10 -9.61 -5.91
CA ASP A 208 33.15 -8.58 -5.87
C ASP A 208 33.11 -7.65 -7.10
N GLY A 209 32.26 -7.98 -8.07
CA GLY A 209 32.07 -7.18 -9.29
C GLY A 209 33.02 -7.56 -10.43
N ASN A 210 33.77 -8.66 -10.32
CA ASN A 210 34.66 -9.14 -11.38
C ASN A 210 33.86 -9.92 -12.43
N GLU A 211 34.18 -9.70 -13.71
CA GLU A 211 33.58 -10.49 -14.80
C GLU A 211 34.18 -11.90 -14.79
N VAL A 212 33.35 -12.91 -14.49
CA VAL A 212 33.78 -14.32 -14.47
C VAL A 212 33.71 -14.93 -15.87
N GLY A 213 32.79 -14.44 -16.70
CA GLY A 213 32.62 -14.92 -18.07
C GLY A 213 31.27 -14.56 -18.66
N LYS A 214 31.04 -15.02 -19.90
CA LYS A 214 29.79 -14.81 -20.64
C LYS A 214 29.02 -16.11 -20.80
N PHE A 215 27.72 -16.05 -20.59
CA PHE A 215 26.86 -17.23 -20.59
C PHE A 215 25.54 -16.97 -21.34
N PRO A 216 24.99 -17.99 -22.02
CA PRO A 216 23.60 -18.00 -22.45
C PRO A 216 22.68 -17.69 -21.27
N THR A 217 21.71 -16.79 -21.43
CA THR A 217 20.94 -16.28 -20.29
C THR A 217 19.49 -16.08 -20.67
N ILE A 218 18.57 -16.65 -19.88
CA ILE A 218 17.16 -16.28 -19.93
C ILE A 218 17.00 -14.98 -19.18
N VAL A 219 16.37 -13.99 -19.82
CA VAL A 219 16.13 -12.67 -19.25
C VAL A 219 14.62 -12.49 -19.14
N CYS A 220 14.14 -12.24 -17.93
CA CYS A 220 12.72 -12.03 -17.66
C CYS A 220 12.49 -10.58 -17.26
N ALA A 221 11.51 -9.92 -17.88
CA ALA A 221 11.09 -8.59 -17.48
C ALA A 221 10.23 -8.68 -16.21
N ILE A 222 10.61 -7.93 -15.19
CA ILE A 222 9.78 -7.69 -14.01
C ILE A 222 9.07 -6.36 -14.24
N ARG A 223 7.75 -6.38 -14.23
CA ARG A 223 6.90 -5.22 -14.54
C ARG A 223 6.01 -4.86 -13.36
N ASP A 224 5.79 -3.57 -13.14
CA ASP A 224 4.85 -3.04 -12.14
C ASP A 224 3.40 -3.31 -12.54
N ILE A 225 2.40 -2.79 -11.79
CA ILE A 225 0.97 -2.97 -12.08
C ILE A 225 0.52 -2.28 -13.39
N GLU A 226 1.18 -1.21 -13.80
CA GLU A 226 0.91 -0.48 -15.03
C GLU A 226 1.53 -1.16 -16.27
N GLY A 227 2.45 -2.10 -16.06
CA GLY A 227 3.15 -2.83 -17.12
C GLY A 227 4.51 -2.24 -17.48
N ASN A 228 4.98 -1.20 -16.77
CA ASN A 228 6.27 -0.60 -17.01
C ASN A 228 7.39 -1.55 -16.59
N LEU A 229 8.50 -1.54 -17.34
CA LEU A 229 9.67 -2.34 -17.02
C LEU A 229 10.38 -1.77 -15.78
N VAL A 230 10.39 -2.53 -14.69
CA VAL A 230 11.02 -2.13 -13.42
C VAL A 230 12.46 -2.59 -13.37
N THR A 231 12.69 -3.89 -13.63
CA THR A 231 14.01 -4.52 -13.56
C THR A 231 13.99 -5.87 -14.29
N LEU A 232 15.13 -6.54 -14.32
CA LEU A 232 15.33 -7.82 -15.02
C LEU A 232 15.73 -8.91 -14.05
N HIS A 233 15.15 -10.09 -14.22
CA HIS A 233 15.61 -11.32 -13.60
C HIS A 233 16.35 -12.17 -14.63
N ARG A 234 17.58 -12.57 -14.31
CA ARG A 234 18.48 -13.30 -15.20
C ARG A 234 18.70 -14.71 -14.69
N ILE A 235 18.57 -15.70 -15.57
CA ILE A 235 18.91 -17.09 -15.29
C ILE A 235 20.02 -17.50 -16.25
N TYR A 236 21.23 -17.59 -15.72
CA TYR A 236 22.44 -17.95 -16.46
C TYR A 236 22.48 -19.46 -16.71
N LEU A 237 22.76 -19.84 -17.95
CA LEU A 237 22.70 -21.20 -18.46
C LEU A 237 24.05 -21.67 -19.02
N THR A 238 24.14 -22.98 -19.15
CA THR A 238 25.10 -23.66 -20.02
C THR A 238 24.51 -23.82 -21.41
N GLN A 239 25.34 -24.10 -22.42
CA GLN A 239 24.87 -24.36 -23.79
C GLN A 239 23.89 -25.53 -23.87
N ASN A 240 23.96 -26.49 -22.93
CA ASN A 240 23.08 -27.65 -22.88
C ASN A 240 21.77 -27.41 -22.09
N GLY A 241 21.42 -26.16 -21.78
CA GLY A 241 20.19 -25.81 -21.07
C GLY A 241 20.17 -26.22 -19.58
N LYS A 242 21.33 -26.41 -18.95
CA LYS A 242 21.44 -26.53 -17.48
C LYS A 242 21.79 -25.17 -16.89
N LYS A 243 21.49 -24.95 -15.60
CA LYS A 243 21.94 -23.73 -14.89
C LYS A 243 23.47 -23.64 -14.94
N ALA A 244 24.01 -22.44 -15.17
CA ALA A 244 25.44 -22.20 -15.18
C ALA A 244 26.07 -22.58 -13.83
N LYS A 245 27.29 -23.12 -13.86
CA LYS A 245 28.05 -23.50 -12.65
C LYS A 245 28.79 -22.28 -12.11
N VAL A 246 28.03 -21.31 -11.61
CA VAL A 246 28.51 -20.04 -11.03
C VAL A 246 27.97 -19.87 -9.61
N GLY A 247 28.50 -18.92 -8.85
CA GLY A 247 28.11 -18.70 -7.44
C GLY A 247 26.59 -18.59 -7.25
N ASN A 248 25.91 -17.78 -8.07
CA ASN A 248 24.46 -17.75 -8.14
C ASN A 248 23.95 -17.64 -9.58
N ALA A 249 23.37 -18.72 -10.11
CA ALA A 249 22.86 -18.77 -11.48
C ALA A 249 21.61 -17.91 -11.71
N LYS A 250 20.90 -17.47 -10.66
CA LYS A 250 19.72 -16.60 -10.75
C LYS A 250 20.04 -15.25 -10.12
N LYS A 251 20.11 -14.17 -10.92
CA LYS A 251 20.39 -12.82 -10.41
C LYS A 251 19.35 -11.83 -10.89
N MET A 252 18.75 -11.12 -9.96
CA MET A 252 17.98 -9.92 -10.23
C MET A 252 18.94 -8.75 -10.48
N VAL A 253 18.61 -7.83 -11.38
CA VAL A 253 19.35 -6.57 -11.48
C VAL A 253 18.94 -5.70 -10.28
N PRO A 254 19.91 -5.18 -9.49
CA PRO A 254 19.60 -4.37 -8.31
C PRO A 254 18.70 -3.21 -8.68
N ILE A 255 17.64 -2.99 -7.90
CA ILE A 255 16.78 -1.82 -8.05
C ILE A 255 17.44 -0.68 -7.25
N PRO A 256 17.57 0.53 -7.81
CA PRO A 256 17.92 1.74 -7.07
C PRO A 256 17.13 1.90 -5.77
N GLU A 257 17.78 2.43 -4.74
CA GLU A 257 17.07 2.87 -3.53
C GLU A 257 16.02 3.93 -3.88
N GLY A 258 14.80 3.78 -3.34
CA GLY A 258 13.70 4.74 -3.52
C GLY A 258 12.76 4.46 -4.69
N LEU A 259 13.04 3.46 -5.53
CA LEU A 259 12.10 3.01 -6.58
C LEU A 259 11.06 2.06 -5.97
N ASP A 260 9.78 2.43 -6.09
CA ASP A 260 8.68 1.56 -5.67
C ASP A 260 8.56 0.37 -6.64
N VAL A 261 8.76 -0.83 -6.12
CA VAL A 261 8.63 -2.10 -6.86
C VAL A 261 7.50 -2.96 -6.30
N ASN A 262 6.64 -2.35 -5.49
CA ASN A 262 5.48 -3.03 -4.96
C ASN A 262 4.60 -3.53 -6.11
N GLY A 263 4.17 -4.79 -6.01
CA GLY A 263 3.33 -5.39 -7.04
C GLY A 263 4.08 -5.93 -8.26
N ALA A 264 5.40 -5.75 -8.35
CA ALA A 264 6.11 -6.10 -9.57
C ALA A 264 6.29 -7.62 -9.76
N ALA A 265 6.03 -8.10 -10.98
CA ALA A 265 6.09 -9.51 -11.32
C ALA A 265 6.50 -9.76 -12.78
N ILE A 266 6.95 -10.98 -13.07
CA ILE A 266 7.11 -11.48 -14.44
C ILE A 266 5.74 -11.97 -14.90
N ARG A 267 5.15 -11.29 -15.90
CA ARG A 267 3.80 -11.55 -16.38
C ARG A 267 3.81 -12.60 -17.50
N LEU A 268 3.57 -13.87 -17.18
CA LEU A 268 3.57 -14.95 -18.18
C LEU A 268 2.18 -15.13 -18.81
N GLY A 269 1.71 -14.12 -19.52
CA GLY A 269 0.38 -14.05 -20.13
C GLY A 269 -0.60 -13.18 -19.35
N GLU A 270 -1.67 -12.74 -20.03
CA GLU A 270 -2.71 -11.88 -19.46
C GLU A 270 -3.76 -12.68 -18.70
N PRO A 271 -4.30 -12.17 -17.58
CA PRO A 271 -5.34 -12.86 -16.82
C PRO A 271 -6.53 -13.27 -17.68
N THR A 272 -7.05 -14.48 -17.46
CA THR A 272 -8.19 -15.03 -18.23
C THR A 272 -9.36 -15.31 -17.30
N GLU A 273 -10.58 -14.98 -17.73
CA GLU A 273 -11.80 -15.20 -16.94
C GLU A 273 -11.78 -14.54 -15.53
N GLY A 274 -10.93 -13.53 -15.35
CA GLY A 274 -10.68 -12.87 -14.06
C GLY A 274 -9.96 -13.77 -13.04
N ILE A 275 -9.24 -14.79 -13.52
CA ILE A 275 -8.43 -15.72 -12.72
C ILE A 275 -6.95 -15.51 -13.07
N LEU A 276 -6.11 -15.42 -12.05
CA LEU A 276 -4.67 -15.29 -12.19
C LEU A 276 -3.95 -16.23 -11.22
N GLY A 277 -2.94 -16.94 -11.69
CA GLY A 277 -1.99 -17.62 -10.81
C GLY A 277 -0.85 -16.70 -10.38
N VAL A 278 -0.30 -16.94 -9.20
CA VAL A 278 0.92 -16.29 -8.71
C VAL A 278 1.85 -17.36 -8.14
N ALA A 279 3.14 -17.29 -8.44
CA ALA A 279 4.16 -18.18 -7.89
C ALA A 279 5.44 -17.41 -7.56
N GLU A 280 6.29 -17.95 -6.68
CA GLU A 280 7.56 -17.33 -6.35
C GLU A 280 8.55 -17.44 -7.51
N GLY A 281 8.76 -18.65 -8.03
CA GLY A 281 9.72 -18.92 -9.11
C GLY A 281 9.11 -18.96 -10.51
N LEU A 282 9.95 -18.63 -11.51
CA LEU A 282 9.60 -18.76 -12.93
C LEU A 282 9.22 -20.21 -13.30
N GLU A 283 9.97 -21.19 -12.81
CA GLU A 283 9.74 -22.61 -13.12
C GLU A 283 8.43 -23.12 -12.50
N THR A 284 8.13 -22.70 -11.25
CA THR A 284 6.87 -22.97 -10.57
C THR A 284 5.70 -22.37 -11.34
N ALA A 285 5.81 -21.10 -11.76
CA ALA A 285 4.80 -20.41 -12.55
C ALA A 285 4.52 -21.12 -13.88
N LEU A 286 5.56 -21.43 -14.65
CA LEU A 286 5.42 -22.12 -15.93
C LEU A 286 4.89 -23.56 -15.78
N SER A 287 5.23 -24.26 -14.70
CA SER A 287 4.70 -25.61 -14.42
C SER A 287 3.20 -25.57 -14.16
N ALA A 288 2.76 -24.64 -13.30
CA ALA A 288 1.35 -24.42 -13.02
C ALA A 288 0.58 -23.96 -14.26
N TYR A 289 1.15 -23.04 -15.05
CA TYR A 289 0.52 -22.57 -16.29
C TYR A 289 0.39 -23.72 -17.30
N ARG A 290 1.44 -24.53 -17.51
CA ARG A 290 1.38 -25.71 -18.40
C ARG A 290 0.19 -26.61 -18.07
N VAL A 291 -0.02 -26.93 -16.80
CA VAL A 291 -1.03 -27.93 -16.42
C VAL A 291 -2.42 -27.34 -16.33
N THR A 292 -2.56 -26.14 -15.76
CA THR A 292 -3.87 -25.53 -15.52
C THR A 292 -4.39 -24.74 -16.72
N GLN A 293 -3.51 -24.33 -17.63
CA GLN A 293 -3.82 -23.39 -18.71
C GLN A 293 -4.41 -22.06 -18.18
N ILE A 294 -4.12 -21.73 -16.92
CA ILE A 294 -4.39 -20.44 -16.30
C ILE A 294 -3.06 -19.68 -16.28
N PRO A 295 -3.00 -18.44 -16.79
CA PRO A 295 -1.81 -17.59 -16.72
C PRO A 295 -1.28 -17.48 -15.29
N VAL A 296 0.03 -17.61 -15.10
CA VAL A 296 0.66 -17.56 -13.77
C VAL A 296 1.81 -16.56 -13.79
N TRP A 297 1.76 -15.56 -12.92
CA TRP A 297 2.85 -14.58 -12.79
C TRP A 297 3.88 -15.03 -11.76
N SER A 298 5.15 -14.74 -12.03
CA SER A 298 6.26 -15.06 -11.12
C SER A 298 6.71 -13.81 -10.37
N THR A 299 6.67 -13.83 -9.04
CA THR A 299 7.11 -12.70 -8.19
C THR A 299 8.62 -12.71 -7.93
N VAL A 300 9.35 -13.72 -8.41
CA VAL A 300 10.82 -13.88 -8.32
C VAL A 300 11.34 -14.20 -6.92
N ASN A 301 10.77 -13.61 -5.87
CA ASN A 301 11.09 -13.88 -4.48
C ASN A 301 9.89 -13.65 -3.55
N ALA A 302 10.02 -14.08 -2.30
CA ALA A 302 9.04 -13.92 -1.23
C ALA A 302 8.67 -12.45 -0.94
N THR A 303 9.63 -11.53 -0.94
CA THR A 303 9.38 -10.10 -0.64
C THR A 303 8.44 -9.46 -1.67
N LEU A 304 8.69 -9.70 -2.97
CA LEU A 304 7.82 -9.24 -4.05
C LEU A 304 6.46 -9.95 -4.06
N MET A 305 6.39 -11.18 -3.54
CA MET A 305 5.12 -11.86 -3.36
C MET A 305 4.23 -11.15 -2.34
N GLU A 306 4.79 -10.71 -1.21
CA GLU A 306 4.03 -10.02 -0.16
C GLU A 306 3.54 -8.63 -0.62
N SER A 307 4.34 -7.95 -1.46
CA SER A 307 3.96 -6.67 -2.04
C SER A 307 3.03 -6.81 -3.25
N PHE A 308 2.76 -8.02 -3.75
CA PHE A 308 1.94 -8.27 -4.92
C PHE A 308 0.58 -7.53 -4.87
N GLU A 309 0.20 -6.98 -6.02
CA GLU A 309 -1.06 -6.29 -6.23
C GLU A 309 -1.81 -6.94 -7.39
N VAL A 310 -3.12 -7.03 -7.25
CA VAL A 310 -3.98 -7.74 -8.21
C VAL A 310 -4.32 -6.80 -9.36
N PRO A 311 -4.06 -7.18 -10.63
CA PRO A 311 -4.42 -6.35 -11.77
C PRO A 311 -5.95 -6.22 -11.89
N GLU A 312 -6.40 -5.16 -12.55
CA GLU A 312 -7.83 -4.89 -12.74
C GLU A 312 -8.55 -6.06 -13.43
N GLY A 313 -9.79 -6.34 -13.01
CA GLY A 313 -10.62 -7.42 -13.56
C GLY A 313 -10.34 -8.81 -12.98
N VAL A 314 -9.30 -8.99 -12.17
CA VAL A 314 -9.02 -10.26 -11.49
C VAL A 314 -9.80 -10.36 -10.18
N HIS A 315 -10.70 -11.34 -10.10
CA HIS A 315 -11.50 -11.64 -8.90
C HIS A 315 -10.95 -12.81 -8.09
N THR A 316 -10.17 -13.70 -8.72
CA THR A 316 -9.61 -14.89 -8.07
C THR A 316 -8.11 -15.05 -8.34
N VAL A 317 -7.34 -15.26 -7.27
CA VAL A 317 -5.89 -15.52 -7.33
C VAL A 317 -5.57 -16.93 -6.81
N LEU A 318 -4.75 -17.65 -7.57
CA LEU A 318 -4.24 -18.98 -7.21
C LEU A 318 -2.75 -18.88 -6.87
N ILE A 319 -2.40 -18.97 -5.60
CA ILE A 319 -1.00 -18.90 -5.16
C ILE A 319 -0.39 -20.30 -5.18
N TRP A 320 0.56 -20.54 -6.08
CA TRP A 320 1.36 -21.75 -6.18
C TRP A 320 2.60 -21.60 -5.31
N ALA A 321 2.46 -21.96 -4.05
CA ALA A 321 3.53 -21.84 -3.07
C ALA A 321 4.44 -23.07 -3.12
N ASP A 322 5.74 -22.84 -2.94
CA ASP A 322 6.74 -23.90 -2.79
C ASP A 322 6.69 -24.44 -1.35
N LYS A 323 7.00 -25.74 -1.19
CA LYS A 323 6.98 -26.40 0.12
C LYS A 323 8.40 -26.57 0.63
N ASP A 324 8.82 -25.66 1.49
CA ASP A 324 10.16 -25.60 2.07
C ASP A 324 10.19 -26.02 3.54
N LYS A 325 11.34 -26.51 4.03
CA LYS A 325 11.51 -26.84 5.46
C LYS A 325 11.43 -25.62 6.36
N SER A 326 11.78 -24.44 5.84
CA SER A 326 11.71 -23.15 6.56
C SER A 326 10.28 -22.59 6.66
N VAL A 327 9.33 -23.12 5.88
CA VAL A 327 7.95 -22.65 5.80
C VAL A 327 7.87 -21.18 5.34
N THR A 328 8.91 -20.67 4.68
CA THR A 328 8.97 -19.27 4.24
C THR A 328 8.00 -19.04 3.10
N GLY A 329 8.00 -19.93 2.10
CA GLY A 329 7.11 -19.81 0.93
C GLY A 329 5.63 -19.86 1.33
N GLU A 330 5.28 -20.77 2.25
CA GLU A 330 3.92 -20.87 2.78
C GLU A 330 3.52 -19.64 3.62
N LYS A 331 4.44 -19.08 4.42
CA LYS A 331 4.17 -17.85 5.20
C LYS A 331 3.90 -16.66 4.29
N SER A 332 4.75 -16.41 3.30
CA SER A 332 4.57 -15.30 2.36
C SER A 332 3.29 -15.45 1.54
N ALA A 333 2.96 -16.68 1.11
CA ALA A 333 1.69 -16.98 0.44
C ALA A 333 0.46 -16.69 1.32
N ASN A 334 0.50 -17.05 2.61
CA ASN A 334 -0.59 -16.78 3.54
C ASN A 334 -0.72 -15.30 3.91
N MET A 335 0.40 -14.56 3.98
CA MET A 335 0.36 -13.10 4.15
C MET A 335 -0.26 -12.41 2.95
N LEU A 336 0.13 -12.81 1.72
CA LEU A 336 -0.50 -12.31 0.50
C LEU A 336 -1.99 -12.65 0.47
N LYS A 337 -2.37 -13.89 0.80
CA LYS A 337 -3.77 -14.30 0.91
C LYS A 337 -4.56 -13.37 1.82
N ALA A 338 -4.11 -13.16 3.06
CA ALA A 338 -4.82 -12.31 4.02
C ALA A 338 -4.94 -10.85 3.54
N LYS A 339 -3.91 -10.33 2.86
CA LYS A 339 -3.92 -8.97 2.28
C LYS A 339 -4.97 -8.85 1.17
N LEU A 340 -5.01 -9.81 0.25
CA LEU A 340 -5.89 -9.78 -0.91
C LEU A 340 -7.36 -10.08 -0.56
N GLU A 341 -7.60 -11.00 0.38
CA GLU A 341 -8.96 -11.31 0.86
C GLU A 341 -9.60 -10.09 1.53
N LYS A 342 -8.83 -9.29 2.28
CA LYS A 342 -9.30 -8.01 2.85
C LYS A 342 -9.71 -6.99 1.78
N ARG A 343 -9.17 -7.08 0.57
CA ARG A 343 -9.52 -6.24 -0.58
C ARG A 343 -10.64 -6.85 -1.44
N GLY A 344 -11.25 -7.97 -1.00
CA GLY A 344 -12.36 -8.62 -1.69
C GLY A 344 -11.94 -9.60 -2.80
N THR A 345 -10.64 -9.89 -2.94
CA THR A 345 -10.14 -10.88 -3.90
C THR A 345 -10.18 -12.28 -3.29
N ARG A 346 -10.69 -13.27 -4.03
CA ARG A 346 -10.68 -14.67 -3.58
C ARG A 346 -9.31 -15.26 -3.78
N VAL A 347 -8.73 -15.87 -2.74
CA VAL A 347 -7.37 -16.41 -2.83
C VAL A 347 -7.30 -17.85 -2.35
N TYR A 348 -6.69 -18.71 -3.18
CA TYR A 348 -6.44 -20.11 -2.86
C TYR A 348 -4.95 -20.40 -2.91
N VAL A 349 -4.39 -20.89 -1.80
CA VAL A 349 -2.99 -21.30 -1.71
C VAL A 349 -2.91 -22.80 -2.00
N LEU A 350 -2.06 -23.16 -2.95
CA LEU A 350 -1.81 -24.54 -3.36
C LEU A 350 -0.38 -24.92 -2.99
N LEU A 351 -0.24 -26.03 -2.27
CA LEU A 351 1.05 -26.60 -1.87
C LEU A 351 1.26 -28.00 -2.49
N PRO A 352 2.50 -28.36 -2.85
CA PRO A 352 2.85 -29.72 -3.23
C PRO A 352 2.47 -30.75 -2.15
N LYS A 353 1.76 -31.81 -2.56
CA LYS A 353 1.39 -32.91 -1.64
C LYS A 353 2.55 -33.85 -1.34
N LEU A 354 3.56 -33.86 -2.20
CA LEU A 354 4.75 -34.68 -2.05
C LEU A 354 5.50 -34.39 -0.73
N PRO A 355 6.10 -35.41 -0.11
CA PRO A 355 6.99 -35.21 1.03
C PRO A 355 8.29 -34.54 0.57
N ILE A 356 8.88 -33.70 1.42
CA ILE A 356 10.18 -33.10 1.14
C ILE A 356 11.24 -34.21 1.22
N PRO A 357 12.03 -34.47 0.16
CA PRO A 357 13.09 -35.47 0.23
C PRO A 357 14.11 -35.16 1.34
N PRO A 358 14.70 -36.16 2.01
CA PRO A 358 15.56 -35.93 3.18
C PRO A 358 16.71 -34.93 2.95
N ARG A 359 17.35 -35.00 1.77
CA ARG A 359 18.48 -34.15 1.38
C ARG A 359 18.08 -32.85 0.67
N ALA A 360 16.79 -32.64 0.39
CA ALA A 360 16.30 -31.43 -0.25
C ALA A 360 15.97 -30.35 0.79
N LYS A 361 16.07 -29.08 0.37
CA LYS A 361 15.66 -27.91 1.18
C LYS A 361 14.15 -27.67 1.13
N GLY A 362 13.51 -28.12 0.06
CA GLY A 362 12.09 -28.02 -0.19
C GLY A 362 11.71 -28.83 -1.43
N ILE A 363 10.47 -28.69 -1.85
CA ILE A 363 9.96 -29.19 -3.12
C ILE A 363 9.11 -28.10 -3.78
N ASP A 364 9.37 -27.86 -5.06
CA ASP A 364 8.61 -26.89 -5.85
C ASP A 364 7.62 -27.60 -6.81
N TRP A 365 6.80 -26.82 -7.53
CA TRP A 365 5.85 -27.40 -8.48
C TRP A 365 6.50 -27.94 -9.76
N ASN A 366 7.74 -27.54 -10.08
CA ASN A 366 8.47 -28.16 -11.19
C ASN A 366 8.93 -29.58 -10.81
N ASP A 367 9.36 -29.80 -9.57
CA ASP A 367 9.65 -31.15 -9.05
C ASP A 367 8.41 -32.05 -9.08
N VAL A 368 7.22 -31.50 -8.75
CA VAL A 368 5.94 -32.22 -8.85
C VAL A 368 5.66 -32.61 -10.32
N LEU A 369 5.85 -31.67 -11.25
CA LEU A 369 5.65 -31.92 -12.68
C LEU A 369 6.60 -33.00 -13.21
N MET A 370 7.88 -32.91 -12.84
CA MET A 370 8.90 -33.87 -13.30
C MET A 370 8.71 -35.28 -12.73
N SER A 371 8.10 -35.39 -11.54
CA SER A 371 7.92 -36.69 -10.86
C SER A 371 6.56 -37.34 -11.11
N GLN A 372 5.48 -36.55 -11.14
CA GLN A 372 4.09 -37.03 -11.22
C GLN A 372 3.38 -36.57 -12.50
N GLY A 373 4.01 -35.77 -13.35
CA GLY A 373 3.37 -35.16 -14.51
C GLY A 373 2.22 -34.25 -14.11
N SER A 374 1.20 -34.17 -14.97
CA SER A 374 -0.01 -33.39 -14.71
C SER A 374 -0.88 -33.94 -13.56
N LEU A 375 -0.71 -35.21 -13.18
CA LEU A 375 -1.50 -35.85 -12.11
C LEU A 375 -1.13 -35.33 -10.72
N GLY A 376 0.07 -34.74 -10.56
CA GLY A 376 0.47 -34.10 -9.31
C GLY A 376 -0.21 -32.77 -9.05
N PHE A 377 -0.92 -32.22 -10.03
CA PHE A 377 -1.63 -30.96 -9.96
C PHE A 377 -3.15 -31.17 -9.80
N PRO A 378 -3.87 -30.18 -9.25
CA PRO A 378 -5.32 -30.15 -9.36
C PRO A 378 -5.76 -30.18 -10.83
N ASN A 379 -6.80 -30.95 -11.12
CA ASN A 379 -7.37 -30.99 -12.46
C ASN A 379 -7.88 -29.59 -12.87
N ALA A 380 -7.46 -29.10 -14.04
CA ALA A 380 -7.75 -27.76 -14.52
C ALA A 380 -9.26 -27.47 -14.63
N ARG A 381 -10.03 -28.43 -15.16
CA ARG A 381 -11.49 -28.30 -15.29
C ARG A 381 -12.15 -28.25 -13.92
N TYR A 382 -11.77 -29.16 -13.02
CA TYR A 382 -12.25 -29.16 -11.65
C TYR A 382 -11.95 -27.84 -10.93
N LEU A 383 -10.75 -27.28 -11.12
CA LEU A 383 -10.34 -26.02 -10.53
C LEU A 383 -11.20 -24.86 -11.03
N ARG A 384 -11.45 -24.76 -12.35
CA ARG A 384 -12.36 -23.75 -12.93
C ARG A 384 -13.80 -23.93 -12.44
N ASP A 385 -14.32 -25.15 -12.45
CA ASP A 385 -15.68 -25.45 -11.97
C ASP A 385 -15.84 -25.14 -10.47
N PHE A 386 -14.78 -25.35 -9.67
CA PHE A 386 -14.75 -24.97 -8.26
C PHE A 386 -14.81 -23.45 -8.09
N ILE A 387 -13.97 -22.70 -8.82
CA ILE A 387 -13.95 -21.23 -8.77
C ILE A 387 -15.30 -20.65 -9.21
N ALA A 388 -15.87 -21.17 -10.31
CA ALA A 388 -17.15 -20.71 -10.84
C ALA A 388 -18.31 -20.92 -9.85
N ARG A 389 -18.38 -22.10 -9.20
CA ARG A 389 -19.39 -22.39 -8.17
C ARG A 389 -19.29 -21.45 -6.97
N ARG A 390 -18.07 -21.24 -6.46
CA ARG A 390 -17.82 -20.34 -5.32
C ARG A 390 -18.14 -18.88 -5.65
N ARG A 391 -17.95 -18.46 -6.91
CA ARG A 391 -18.37 -17.14 -7.36
C ARG A 391 -19.89 -16.97 -7.30
N ALA A 392 -20.64 -17.93 -7.83
CA ALA A 392 -22.10 -17.88 -7.83
C ALA A 392 -22.72 -17.88 -6.42
N GLU A 393 -22.07 -18.50 -5.44
CA GLU A 393 -22.46 -18.40 -4.02
C GLU A 393 -22.24 -17.01 -3.44
N TYR A 394 -21.17 -16.32 -3.84
CA TYR A 394 -20.82 -15.00 -3.33
C TYR A 394 -21.68 -13.89 -3.93
N ASP A 395 -21.98 -13.93 -5.23
CA ASP A 395 -22.83 -12.94 -5.91
C ASP A 395 -24.31 -13.00 -5.44
N ARG A 396 -24.66 -13.97 -4.57
CA ARG A 396 -25.98 -14.12 -3.94
C ARG A 396 -26.09 -13.50 -2.54
N HIS A 397 -25.00 -12.91 -2.02
CA HIS A 397 -24.93 -12.21 -0.73
C HIS A 397 -24.46 -10.78 -0.94
#